data_AF-A0A9Q3KFT1-F1
#
_entry.id   AF-A0A9Q3KFT1-F1
#
_cell.length_a   1.000
_cell.length_b   1.000
_cell.length_c   1.000
_cell.angle_alpha   90.00
_cell.angle_beta   90.00
_cell.angle_gamma   90.00
#
_symmetry.space_group_name_H-M   'P 1'
#
loop_
_entity.id
_entity.type
_entity.pdbx_description
1 polymer ?
#
loop_
_entity_poly.entity_id
_entity_poly.type
_entity_poly.pdbx_seq_one_letter_code
_entity_poly.pdbx_strand_id
1 'polypeptide(L)'
;MRHELINVLYTYNNEFASVNDPLGAIKGHEVDITLNIDRPHPPVLRRPAYPSSPRARDTLEKHIQELIQLGVLRKVGHNQKVEVTKPVIIAWHNDKSRMVGYF
;
A
#
# COMPACT_ATOMS: atom_id res chain seq x y z
N MET A 1 -21.30 -6.34 29.46
CA MET A 1 -20.93 -6.46 28.04
C MET A 1 -21.01 -5.16 27.22
N ARG A 2 -22.18 -4.58 26.91
CA ARG A 2 -22.25 -3.34 26.08
C ARG A 2 -21.56 -2.13 26.71
N HIS A 3 -21.79 -1.89 28.01
CA HIS A 3 -21.17 -0.78 28.74
C HIS A 3 -19.65 -0.93 28.84
N GLU A 4 -19.16 -2.14 29.10
CA GLU A 4 -17.73 -2.43 29.18
C GLU A 4 -17.03 -2.19 27.84
N LEU A 5 -17.64 -2.63 26.72
CA LEU A 5 -17.10 -2.39 25.39
C LEU A 5 -17.00 -0.90 25.06
N ILE A 6 -18.04 -0.12 25.36
CA ILE A 6 -18.02 1.34 25.15
C ILE A 6 -16.91 1.97 25.99
N ASN A 7 -16.72 1.51 27.23
CA ASN A 7 -15.69 2.04 28.12
C ASN A 7 -14.29 1.76 27.59
N VAL A 8 -14.04 0.56 27.04
CA VAL A 8 -12.77 0.21 26.38
C VAL A 8 -12.52 1.07 25.14
N LEU A 9 -13.51 1.19 24.25
CA LEU A 9 -13.38 1.99 23.02
C LEU A 9 -13.13 3.47 23.32
N TYR A 10 -13.74 4.00 24.38
CA TYR A 10 -13.54 5.37 24.81
C TYR A 10 -12.15 5.57 25.47
N THR A 11 -11.75 4.65 26.35
CA THR A 11 -10.48 4.72 27.07
C THR A 11 -9.27 4.60 26.14
N TYR A 12 -9.37 3.73 25.12
CA TYR A 12 -8.29 3.46 24.17
C TYR A 12 -8.58 4.01 22.76
N ASN A 13 -9.34 5.10 22.65
CA ASN A 13 -9.82 5.61 21.36
C ASN A 13 -8.72 5.86 20.31
N ASN A 14 -7.51 6.26 20.74
CA ASN A 14 -6.36 6.53 19.88
C ASN A 14 -5.63 5.26 19.43
N GLU A 15 -5.88 4.12 20.08
CA GLU A 15 -5.27 2.83 19.72
C GLU A 15 -6.02 2.12 18.58
N PHE A 16 -7.23 2.61 18.24
CA PHE A 16 -8.05 2.06 17.17
C PHE A 16 -7.95 2.90 15.90
N ALA A 17 -7.87 2.23 14.75
CA ALA A 17 -8.08 2.89 13.47
C ALA A 17 -9.51 3.46 13.40
N SER A 18 -9.62 4.69 12.91
CA SER A 18 -10.89 5.39 12.72
C SER A 18 -11.06 5.83 11.27
N VAL A 19 -12.23 6.38 10.93
CA VAL A 19 -12.46 6.95 9.59
C VAL A 19 -11.51 8.13 9.31
N ASN A 20 -11.12 8.87 10.35
CA ASN A 20 -10.25 10.04 10.23
C ASN A 20 -8.76 9.68 10.33
N ASP A 21 -8.45 8.56 10.99
CA ASP A 21 -7.11 8.01 11.12
C ASP A 21 -7.14 6.49 10.84
N PRO A 22 -7.18 6.10 9.55
CA PRO A 22 -7.37 4.70 9.17
C PRO A 22 -6.11 3.85 9.35
N LEU A 23 -4.95 4.48 9.56
CA LEU A 23 -3.72 3.80 9.91
C LEU A 23 -3.62 3.59 11.44
N GLY A 24 -4.27 4.43 12.23
CA GLY A 24 -4.22 4.39 13.69
C GLY A 24 -2.87 4.86 14.22
N ALA A 25 -2.55 4.52 15.48
CA ALA A 25 -1.32 4.94 16.16
C ALA A 25 -0.04 4.19 15.69
N ILE A 26 0.19 4.10 14.37
CA ILE A 26 1.44 3.53 13.84
C ILE A 26 2.62 4.45 14.20
N LYS A 27 3.54 3.91 14.99
CA LYS A 27 4.86 4.52 15.17
C LYS A 27 5.73 4.07 14.00
N GLY A 28 6.07 5.02 13.12
CA GLY A 28 6.93 4.75 11.97
C GLY A 28 8.27 4.19 12.44
N HIS A 29 8.62 3.00 11.96
CA HIS A 29 9.98 2.47 12.05
C HIS A 29 10.50 2.36 10.62
N GLU A 30 11.59 3.08 10.33
CA GLU A 30 12.30 2.89 9.07
C GLU A 30 12.94 1.50 9.09
N VAL A 31 12.70 0.73 8.03
CA VAL A 31 13.28 -0.61 7.86
C VAL A 31 14.30 -0.53 6.75
N ASP A 32 15.55 -0.88 7.07
CA ASP A 32 16.59 -1.09 6.06
C ASP A 32 16.50 -2.53 5.56
N ILE A 33 16.32 -2.70 4.24
CA ILE A 33 16.21 -4.00 3.58
C ILE A 33 17.42 -4.17 2.68
N THR A 34 18.35 -5.02 3.09
CA THR A 34 19.54 -5.37 2.29
C THR A 34 19.26 -6.59 1.41
N LEU A 35 19.60 -6.49 0.12
CA LEU A 35 19.50 -7.61 -0.81
C LEU A 35 20.71 -8.55 -0.65
N ASN A 36 20.49 -9.85 -0.87
CA ASN A 36 21.54 -10.87 -0.84
C ASN A 36 22.31 -11.00 -2.17
N ILE A 37 22.13 -10.05 -3.09
CA ILE A 37 22.76 -10.04 -4.42
C ILE A 37 23.38 -8.67 -4.68
N ASP A 38 24.53 -8.69 -5.33
CA ASP A 38 25.23 -7.47 -5.75
C ASP A 38 24.76 -6.98 -7.12
N ARG A 39 25.06 -5.70 -7.40
CA ARG A 39 24.82 -5.11 -8.73
C ARG A 39 25.77 -5.73 -9.77
N PRO A 40 25.33 -5.88 -11.04
CA PRO A 40 24.02 -5.48 -11.56
C PRO A 40 22.91 -6.46 -11.21
N HIS A 41 21.76 -5.91 -10.80
CA HIS A 41 20.57 -6.69 -10.48
C HIS A 41 20.00 -7.42 -11.71
N PRO A 42 19.46 -8.65 -11.54
CA PRO A 42 18.93 -9.42 -12.65
C PRO A 42 17.72 -8.73 -13.29
N PRO A 43 17.54 -8.82 -14.63
CA PRO A 43 16.44 -8.15 -15.34
C PRO A 43 15.05 -8.50 -14.81
N VAL A 44 14.89 -9.68 -14.19
CA VAL A 44 13.65 -10.14 -13.56
C VAL A 44 13.15 -9.24 -12.43
N LEU A 45 14.00 -8.38 -11.88
CA LEU A 45 13.64 -7.36 -10.90
C LEU A 45 13.08 -6.08 -11.54
N ARG A 46 13.13 -5.93 -12.87
CA ARG A 46 12.58 -4.80 -13.61
C ARG A 46 11.46 -5.24 -14.54
N ARG A 47 10.36 -5.67 -13.95
CA ARG A 47 9.19 -6.11 -14.73
C ARG A 47 8.33 -4.91 -15.11
N PRO A 48 7.86 -4.82 -16.37
CA PRO A 48 6.91 -3.79 -16.78
C PRO A 48 5.53 -4.07 -16.16
N ALA A 49 4.68 -3.05 -16.15
CA ALA A 49 3.27 -3.22 -15.80
C ALA A 49 2.55 -4.11 -16.82
N TYR A 50 1.60 -4.91 -16.35
CA TYR A 50 0.74 -5.67 -17.24
C TYR A 50 -0.27 -4.77 -17.97
N PRO A 51 -0.65 -5.09 -19.21
CA PRO A 51 -1.79 -4.45 -19.87
C PRO A 51 -3.02 -4.53 -18.97
N SER A 52 -3.70 -3.41 -18.76
CA SER A 52 -4.85 -3.32 -17.86
C SER A 52 -6.06 -2.79 -18.62
N SER A 53 -7.23 -3.39 -18.38
CA SER A 53 -8.49 -2.91 -18.93
C SER A 53 -8.83 -1.51 -18.41
N PRO A 54 -9.67 -0.72 -19.11
CA PRO A 54 -10.07 0.62 -18.64
C PRO A 54 -10.63 0.59 -17.21
N ARG A 55 -11.55 -0.34 -16.93
CA ARG A 55 -12.10 -0.54 -15.57
C ARG A 55 -11.02 -0.81 -14.52
N ALA A 56 -10.01 -1.63 -14.86
CA ALA A 56 -8.92 -1.92 -13.94
C ALA A 56 -8.03 -0.70 -13.71
N ARG A 57 -7.76 0.10 -14.74
CA ARG A 57 -6.97 1.34 -14.63
C ARG A 57 -7.65 2.37 -13.72
N ASP A 58 -8.94 2.63 -13.95
CA ASP A 58 -9.70 3.59 -13.13
C ASP A 58 -9.75 3.16 -11.65
N THR A 59 -9.82 1.85 -11.43
CA THR A 59 -9.83 1.27 -10.08
C THR A 59 -8.45 1.36 -9.43
N LEU A 60 -7.37 1.05 -10.17
CA LEU A 60 -5.99 1.21 -9.69
C LEU A 60 -5.71 2.66 -9.31
N GLU A 61 -6.14 3.60 -10.13
CA GLU A 61 -5.93 5.03 -9.87
C GLU A 61 -6.58 5.45 -8.55
N LYS A 62 -7.82 5.01 -8.26
CA LYS A 62 -8.48 5.28 -6.98
C LYS A 62 -7.68 4.74 -5.79
N HIS A 63 -7.26 3.47 -5.84
CA HIS A 63 -6.46 2.85 -4.77
C HIS A 63 -5.11 3.54 -4.59
N ILE A 64 -4.44 3.91 -5.68
CA ILE A 64 -3.15 4.61 -5.64
C ILE A 64 -3.31 5.99 -5.01
N GLN A 65 -4.34 6.75 -5.37
CA GLN A 65 -4.59 8.07 -4.80
C GLN A 65 -4.89 8.00 -3.31
N GLU A 66 -5.70 7.03 -2.87
CA GLU A 66 -5.97 6.80 -1.45
C GLU A 66 -4.68 6.51 -0.69
N LEU A 67 -3.84 5.60 -1.18
CA LEU A 67 -2.57 5.27 -0.53
C LEU A 67 -1.56 6.43 -0.53
N ILE A 68 -1.60 7.33 -1.52
CA ILE A 68 -0.82 8.57 -1.51
C ILE A 68 -1.32 9.52 -0.43
N GLN A 69 -2.64 9.71 -0.30
CA GLN A 69 -3.25 10.55 0.74
C GLN A 69 -2.94 10.04 2.15
N LEU A 70 -2.87 8.71 2.32
CA LEU A 70 -2.48 8.06 3.56
C LEU A 70 -0.97 8.10 3.85
N GLY A 71 -0.15 8.61 2.91
CA GLY A 71 1.31 8.63 3.06
C GLY A 71 1.97 7.25 2.95
N VAL A 72 1.24 6.21 2.53
CA VAL A 72 1.74 4.84 2.34
C VAL A 72 2.52 4.72 1.03
N LEU A 73 2.03 5.37 -0.02
CA LEU A 73 2.73 5.46 -1.31
C LEU A 73 3.21 6.89 -1.56
N ARG A 74 4.33 7.01 -2.27
CA ARG A 74 4.82 8.28 -2.77
C ARG A 74 5.27 8.16 -4.21
N LYS A 75 5.20 9.27 -4.94
CA LYS A 75 5.81 9.38 -6.25
C LYS A 75 7.34 9.40 -6.10
N VAL A 76 8.02 8.60 -6.90
CA VAL A 76 9.48 8.63 -7.02
C VAL A 76 9.85 9.84 -7.90
N GLY A 77 10.79 10.67 -7.44
CA GLY A 77 11.20 11.87 -8.16
C GLY A 77 12.07 11.55 -9.39
N HIS A 78 12.13 12.47 -10.36
CA HIS A 78 12.89 12.28 -11.60
C HIS A 78 14.38 11.97 -11.38
N ASN A 79 14.96 12.45 -10.28
CA ASN A 79 16.37 12.23 -9.92
C ASN A 79 16.61 10.96 -9.09
N GLN A 80 15.56 10.21 -8.74
CA GLN A 80 15.67 8.99 -7.95
C GLN A 80 15.73 7.77 -8.87
N LYS A 81 16.80 6.99 -8.74
CA LYS A 81 16.97 5.75 -9.51
C LYS A 81 16.08 4.65 -8.93
N VAL A 82 15.19 4.10 -9.74
CA VAL A 82 14.40 2.91 -9.41
C VAL A 82 15.15 1.68 -9.89
N GLU A 83 15.58 0.82 -8.96
CA GLU A 83 16.34 -0.38 -9.30
C GLU A 83 15.46 -1.61 -9.51
N VAL A 84 14.30 -1.64 -8.85
CA VAL A 84 13.34 -2.74 -8.84
C VAL A 84 11.95 -2.22 -9.21
N THR A 85 11.29 -2.89 -10.15
CA THR A 85 9.88 -2.67 -10.52
C THR A 85 9.15 -4.00 -10.59
N LYS A 86 7.98 -4.06 -9.95
CA LYS A 86 7.07 -5.21 -10.01
C LYS A 86 5.69 -4.74 -10.46
N PRO A 87 5.00 -5.53 -11.29
CA PRO A 87 3.65 -5.20 -11.71
C PRO A 87 2.69 -5.28 -10.52
N VAL A 88 1.64 -4.48 -10.62
CA VAL A 88 0.51 -4.47 -9.71
C VAL A 88 -0.74 -4.81 -10.51
N ILE A 89 -1.63 -5.59 -9.93
CA ILE A 89 -2.89 -6.03 -10.55
C ILE A 89 -4.08 -5.67 -9.66
N ILE A 90 -5.28 -5.71 -10.23
CA ILE A 90 -6.53 -5.67 -9.47
C ILE A 90 -7.14 -7.06 -9.42
N ALA A 91 -7.44 -7.52 -8.20
CA ALA A 91 -8.30 -8.67 -7.96
C ALA A 91 -9.73 -8.20 -7.63
N TRP A 92 -10.73 -8.90 -8.17
CA TRP A 92 -12.14 -8.63 -7.95
C TRP A 92 -12.81 -9.78 -7.20
N HIS A 93 -13.65 -9.46 -6.22
CA HIS A 93 -14.48 -10.43 -5.52
C HIS A 93 -15.72 -9.74 -4.94
N ASN A 94 -16.92 -10.26 -5.23
CA ASN A 94 -18.22 -9.69 -4.80
C ASN A 94 -18.30 -8.17 -5.02
N ASP A 95 -18.01 -7.73 -6.25
CA ASP A 95 -17.96 -6.32 -6.69
C ASP A 95 -16.96 -5.42 -5.97
N LYS A 96 -16.13 -5.97 -5.06
CA LYS A 96 -15.05 -5.26 -4.40
C LYS A 96 -13.74 -5.51 -5.13
N SER A 97 -12.91 -4.48 -5.20
CA SER A 97 -11.58 -4.54 -5.82
C SER A 97 -10.48 -4.44 -4.77
N ARG A 98 -9.34 -5.07 -5.05
CA ARG A 98 -8.11 -4.95 -4.25
C ARG A 98 -6.92 -4.79 -5.17
N MET A 99 -6.01 -3.89 -4.80
CA MET A 99 -4.71 -3.75 -5.44
C MET A 99 -3.72 -4.78 -4.88
N VAL A 100 -3.07 -5.55 -5.75
CA VAL A 100 -2.17 -6.63 -5.35
C VAL A 100 -0.83 -6.49 -6.07
N GLY A 101 0.25 -6.41 -5.29
CA GLY A 101 1.62 -6.42 -5.82
C GLY A 101 2.11 -7.84 -6.09
N TYR A 102 2.86 -8.00 -7.18
CA TYR A 102 3.48 -9.27 -7.55
C TYR A 102 4.97 -9.27 -7.15
N PHE A 103 5.24 -9.42 -5.85
CA PHE A 103 6.59 -9.34 -5.28
C PHE A 103 7.33 -10.67 -5.33
#